data_AF-A0A2S2N5D8-F1
#
_entry.id   AF-A0A2S2N5D8-F1
#
_cell.length_a   1.000
_cell.length_b   1.000
_cell.length_c   1.000
_cell.angle_alpha   90.00
_cell.angle_beta   90.00
_cell.angle_gamma   90.00
#
_symmetry.space_group_name_H-M   'P 1'
#
loop_
_entity.id
_entity.type
_entity.pdbx_description
1 polymer ?
#
loop_
_entity_poly.entity_id
_entity_poly.type
_entity_poly.pdbx_seq_one_letter_code
_entity_poly.pdbx_strand_id
1 'polypeptide(L)'
;ALRNFRARQPLYMGLTGWTCRDECKYECMWLTVRLYQQGGHRVPQFHGKWPFSRFLFFQEPASALASFLNGLASLVMLLRYRAAVPPAAPTYPTCVAFAWVSLNAWFWSTVFHTRDTALTEKLDYFCASAVVLHSVYLCCVRTLGLQRPALISVFRAFLLLFLAGHISYLSLVRFDYGYNLVANAAAGTLTVAWWL
;
A
#
# COMPACT_ATOMS: atom_id res chain seq x y z
N ALA A 1 -12.99 2.24 33.67
CA ALA A 1 -13.13 2.01 32.21
C ALA A 1 -12.07 1.04 31.66
N LEU A 2 -10.77 1.40 31.61
CA LEU A 2 -9.70 0.57 31.00
C LEU A 2 -9.52 -0.84 31.58
N ARG A 3 -9.60 -1.01 32.92
CA ARG A 3 -9.52 -2.34 33.56
C ARG A 3 -10.68 -3.26 33.14
N ASN A 4 -11.89 -2.72 33.07
CA ASN A 4 -13.09 -3.45 32.63
C ASN A 4 -13.03 -3.79 31.13
N PHE A 5 -12.48 -2.89 30.31
CA PHE A 5 -12.23 -3.17 28.89
C PHE A 5 -11.30 -4.37 28.72
N ARG A 6 -10.12 -4.34 29.34
CA ARG A 6 -9.13 -5.42 29.23
C ARG A 6 -9.68 -6.77 29.72
N ALA A 7 -10.47 -6.77 30.79
CA ALA A 7 -11.09 -8.00 31.32
C ALA A 7 -12.14 -8.61 30.38
N ARG A 8 -12.74 -7.82 29.48
CA ARG A 8 -13.78 -8.24 28.54
C ARG A 8 -13.30 -8.32 27.09
N GLN A 9 -12.08 -7.89 26.81
CA GLN A 9 -11.54 -7.86 25.45
C GLN A 9 -11.27 -9.29 24.97
N PRO A 10 -11.80 -9.69 23.80
CA PRO A 10 -11.49 -11.00 23.23
C PRO A 10 -9.98 -11.18 23.02
N LEU A 11 -9.46 -12.38 23.28
CA LEU A 11 -8.03 -12.70 23.17
C LEU A 11 -7.45 -12.34 21.80
N TYR A 12 -8.17 -12.64 20.72
CA TYR A 12 -7.71 -12.34 19.37
C TYR A 12 -7.53 -10.83 19.12
N MET A 13 -8.37 -9.98 19.72
CA MET A 13 -8.24 -8.52 19.63
C MET A 13 -7.06 -8.01 20.45
N GLY A 14 -6.80 -8.62 21.61
CA GLY A 14 -5.62 -8.32 22.44
C GLY A 14 -4.32 -8.66 21.71
N LEU A 15 -4.25 -9.86 21.11
CA LEU A 15 -3.07 -10.33 20.36
C LEU A 15 -2.80 -9.51 19.10
N THR A 16 -3.84 -8.95 18.47
CA THR A 16 -3.72 -8.10 17.27
C THR A 16 -3.61 -6.61 17.60
N GLY A 17 -3.39 -6.26 18.88
CA GLY A 17 -3.03 -4.91 19.30
C GLY A 17 -4.18 -3.89 19.23
N TRP A 18 -5.44 -4.33 19.33
CA TRP A 18 -6.58 -3.41 19.47
C TRP A 18 -6.61 -2.81 20.88
N THR A 19 -6.81 -1.51 20.96
CA THR A 19 -6.85 -0.78 22.24
C THR A 19 -8.25 -0.27 22.56
N CYS A 20 -8.48 0.10 23.82
CA CYS A 20 -9.73 0.77 24.23
C CYS A 20 -9.99 2.05 23.43
N ARG A 21 -8.93 2.76 23.01
CA ARG A 21 -9.03 3.96 22.18
C ARG A 21 -9.53 3.62 20.78
N ASP A 22 -9.05 2.52 20.20
CA ASP A 22 -9.47 2.08 18.87
C ASP A 22 -10.96 1.67 18.88
N GLU A 23 -11.39 0.94 19.91
CA GLU A 23 -12.80 0.56 20.08
C GLU A 23 -13.69 1.78 20.28
N CYS A 24 -13.29 2.73 21.14
CA CYS A 24 -14.03 3.97 21.33
C CYS A 24 -14.15 4.77 20.03
N LYS A 25 -13.07 4.87 19.25
CA LYS A 25 -13.06 5.54 17.94
C LYS A 25 -14.05 4.89 16.97
N TYR A 26 -14.06 3.55 16.92
CA TYR A 26 -14.98 2.79 16.07
C TYR A 26 -16.45 2.96 16.47
N GLU A 27 -16.76 2.80 17.76
CA GLU A 27 -18.13 2.94 18.27
C GLU A 27 -18.65 4.36 18.09
N CYS A 28 -17.82 5.37 18.37
CA CYS A 28 -18.17 6.77 18.14
C CYS A 28 -18.44 7.04 16.65
N MET A 29 -17.61 6.52 15.75
CA MET A 29 -17.85 6.64 14.30
C MET A 29 -19.23 6.07 13.93
N TRP A 30 -19.55 4.85 14.34
CA TRP A 30 -20.84 4.22 14.01
C TRP A 30 -22.04 4.87 14.71
N LEU A 31 -21.86 5.45 15.90
CA LEU A 31 -22.87 6.31 16.51
C LEU A 31 -23.14 7.54 15.66
N THR A 32 -22.09 8.25 15.22
CA THR A 32 -22.22 9.42 14.35
C THR A 32 -22.87 9.06 13.02
N VAL A 33 -22.48 7.94 12.38
CA VAL A 33 -23.11 7.46 11.15
C VAL A 33 -24.62 7.28 11.32
N ARG A 34 -25.06 6.64 12.42
CA ARG A 34 -26.49 6.44 12.71
C ARG A 34 -27.23 7.77 12.88
N LEU A 35 -26.66 8.73 13.60
CA LEU A 35 -27.27 10.06 13.78
C LEU A 35 -27.43 10.80 12.45
N TYR A 36 -26.43 10.74 11.56
CA TYR A 36 -26.51 11.35 10.22
C TYR A 36 -27.59 10.70 9.36
N GLN A 37 -27.67 9.37 9.37
CA GLN A 37 -28.68 8.63 8.62
C GLN A 37 -30.10 8.93 9.13
N GLN A 38 -30.29 9.00 10.45
CA GLN A 38 -31.58 9.37 11.05
C GLN A 38 -32.00 10.81 10.71
N GLY A 39 -31.05 11.73 10.62
CA GLY A 39 -31.29 13.11 10.20
C GLY A 39 -31.43 13.32 8.68
N GLY A 40 -31.31 12.26 7.87
CA GLY A 40 -31.35 12.36 6.40
C GLY A 40 -30.13 13.07 5.79
N HIS A 41 -29.02 13.16 6.51
CA HIS A 41 -27.79 13.79 6.04
C HIS A 41 -26.85 12.78 5.37
N ARG A 42 -26.00 13.27 4.46
CA ARG A 42 -24.93 12.45 3.87
C ARG A 42 -23.85 12.16 4.91
N VAL A 43 -23.50 10.88 5.04
CA VAL A 43 -22.45 10.43 5.96
C VAL A 43 -21.08 10.98 5.49
N PRO A 44 -20.34 11.69 6.35
CA PRO A 44 -19.01 12.20 5.99
C PRO A 44 -17.96 11.10 6.05
N GLN A 45 -16.77 11.39 5.52
CA GLN A 45 -15.58 10.57 5.74
C GLN A 45 -14.98 10.84 7.12
N PHE A 46 -14.52 9.79 7.78
CA PHE A 46 -13.85 9.84 9.08
C PHE A 46 -12.36 9.61 8.86
N HIS A 47 -11.53 10.63 9.16
CA HIS A 47 -10.08 10.59 8.90
C HIS A 47 -9.74 10.26 7.44
N GLY A 48 -10.50 10.79 6.48
CA GLY A 48 -10.30 10.55 5.05
C GLY A 48 -10.77 9.17 4.56
N LYS A 49 -11.42 8.38 5.42
CA LYS A 49 -11.95 7.05 5.07
C LYS A 49 -13.46 6.98 5.21
N TRP A 50 -14.09 6.13 4.40
CA TRP A 50 -15.48 5.77 4.61
C TRP A 50 -15.63 4.86 5.84
N PRO A 51 -16.77 4.90 6.55
CA PRO A 51 -16.99 4.05 7.71
C PRO A 51 -17.13 2.59 7.26
N PHE A 52 -16.14 1.76 7.58
CA PHE A 52 -16.16 0.33 7.30
C PHE A 52 -16.62 -0.47 8.52
N SER A 53 -17.39 -1.52 8.27
CA SER A 53 -17.75 -2.47 9.31
C SER A 53 -16.62 -3.47 9.49
N ARG A 54 -16.16 -3.64 10.72
CA ARG A 54 -15.08 -4.57 11.06
C ARG A 54 -15.61 -5.99 11.10
N PHE A 55 -14.75 -6.95 10.73
CA PHE A 55 -15.03 -8.38 10.91
C PHE A 55 -13.89 -9.01 11.69
N LEU A 56 -14.19 -9.57 12.87
CA LEU A 56 -13.18 -10.06 13.81
C LEU A 56 -12.14 -8.98 14.15
N PHE A 57 -10.88 -9.16 13.76
CA PHE A 57 -9.80 -8.19 13.93
C PHE A 57 -9.46 -7.43 12.64
N PHE A 58 -10.15 -7.69 11.52
CA PHE A 58 -9.94 -6.99 10.26
C PHE A 58 -10.68 -5.66 10.28
N GLN A 59 -9.92 -4.59 10.08
CA GLN A 59 -10.47 -3.24 10.00
C GLN A 59 -11.28 -3.04 8.71
N GLU A 60 -10.73 -3.48 7.58
CA GLU A 60 -11.32 -3.35 6.25
C GLU A 60 -11.29 -4.73 5.55
N PRO A 61 -12.24 -5.64 5.86
CA PRO A 61 -12.14 -7.06 5.46
C PRO A 61 -12.05 -7.28 3.95
N ALA A 62 -12.87 -6.54 3.17
CA ALA A 62 -12.89 -6.65 1.72
C ALA A 62 -11.57 -6.16 1.10
N SER A 63 -11.05 -5.01 1.55
CA SER A 63 -9.79 -4.45 1.08
C SER A 63 -8.61 -5.36 1.43
N ALA A 64 -8.57 -5.89 2.66
CA ALA A 64 -7.51 -6.81 3.10
C ALA A 64 -7.50 -8.10 2.25
N LEU A 65 -8.67 -8.67 1.98
CA LEU A 65 -8.78 -9.85 1.12
C LEU A 65 -8.36 -9.55 -0.33
N ALA A 66 -8.79 -8.41 -0.88
CA ALA A 66 -8.42 -8.00 -2.23
C ALA A 66 -6.90 -7.81 -2.35
N SER A 67 -6.24 -7.16 -1.39
CA SER A 67 -4.79 -7.00 -1.36
C SER A 67 -4.06 -8.34 -1.26
N PHE A 68 -4.54 -9.25 -0.41
CA PHE A 68 -3.98 -10.60 -0.30
C PHE A 68 -4.05 -11.36 -1.62
N LEU A 69 -5.22 -11.33 -2.27
CA LEU A 69 -5.42 -12.00 -3.56
C LEU A 69 -4.55 -11.38 -4.67
N ASN A 70 -4.35 -10.06 -4.67
CA ASN A 70 -3.42 -9.41 -5.59
C ASN A 70 -1.96 -9.83 -5.34
N GLY A 71 -1.56 -9.96 -4.07
CA GLY A 71 -0.25 -10.51 -3.70
C GLY A 71 -0.08 -11.95 -4.17
N LEU A 72 -1.09 -12.80 -3.96
CA LEU A 72 -1.08 -14.19 -4.42
C LEU A 72 -1.00 -14.29 -5.95
N ALA A 73 -1.79 -13.49 -6.67
CA ALA A 73 -1.72 -13.40 -8.12
C ALA A 73 -0.31 -12.98 -8.60
N SER A 74 0.29 -11.99 -7.94
CA SER A 74 1.66 -11.54 -8.21
C SER A 74 2.68 -12.68 -8.01
N LEU A 75 2.51 -13.49 -6.95
CA LEU A 75 3.37 -14.64 -6.67
C LEU A 75 3.24 -15.71 -7.76
N VAL A 76 2.00 -16.08 -8.11
CA VAL A 76 1.74 -17.05 -9.17
C VAL A 76 2.33 -16.57 -10.50
N MET A 77 2.19 -15.28 -10.83
CA MET A 77 2.77 -14.70 -12.03
C MET A 77 4.29 -14.68 -12.02
N LEU A 78 4.92 -14.42 -10.86
CA LEU A 78 6.38 -14.54 -10.72
C LEU A 78 6.85 -15.98 -10.98
N LEU A 79 6.16 -16.98 -10.42
CA LEU A 79 6.50 -18.39 -10.64
C LEU A 79 6.35 -18.77 -12.12
N ARG A 80 5.26 -18.35 -12.76
CA ARG A 80 5.04 -18.57 -14.21
C ARG A 80 6.11 -17.87 -15.05
N TYR A 81 6.46 -16.63 -14.72
CA TYR A 81 7.49 -15.86 -15.42
C TYR A 81 8.86 -16.56 -15.35
N ARG A 82 9.25 -17.04 -14.16
CA ARG A 82 10.51 -17.76 -13.95
C ARG A 82 10.56 -19.09 -14.72
N ALA A 83 9.42 -19.76 -14.89
CA ALA A 83 9.34 -20.98 -15.67
C ALA A 83 9.38 -20.73 -17.20
N ALA A 84 8.82 -19.62 -17.65
CA ALA A 84 8.68 -19.31 -19.08
C ALA A 84 9.85 -18.51 -19.66
N VAL A 85 10.55 -17.71 -18.86
CA VAL A 85 11.58 -16.77 -19.34
C VAL A 85 12.97 -17.23 -18.87
N PRO A 86 13.94 -17.41 -19.80
CA PRO A 86 15.29 -17.83 -19.42
C PRO A 86 15.97 -16.73 -18.59
N PRO A 87 16.72 -17.09 -17.52
CA PRO A 87 17.45 -16.12 -16.70
C PRO A 87 18.47 -15.25 -17.45
N ALA A 88 18.93 -15.71 -18.62
CA ALA A 88 19.83 -14.95 -19.49
C ALA A 88 19.15 -13.79 -20.23
N ALA A 89 17.81 -13.69 -20.20
CA ALA A 89 17.09 -12.61 -20.85
C ALA A 89 17.47 -11.25 -20.21
N PRO A 90 17.79 -10.21 -21.01
CA PRO A 90 18.32 -8.93 -20.48
C PRO A 90 17.44 -8.24 -19.43
N THR A 91 16.11 -8.39 -19.53
CA THR A 91 15.15 -7.76 -18.60
C THR A 91 14.74 -8.65 -17.43
N TYR A 92 15.16 -9.92 -17.42
CA TYR A 92 14.82 -10.89 -16.38
C TYR A 92 15.06 -10.39 -14.95
N PRO A 93 16.26 -9.89 -14.58
CA PRO A 93 16.50 -9.42 -13.22
C PRO A 93 15.59 -8.24 -12.84
N THR A 94 15.29 -7.34 -13.78
CA THR A 94 14.43 -6.17 -13.55
C THR A 94 12.98 -6.58 -13.33
N CYS A 95 12.47 -7.54 -14.12
CA CYS A 95 11.11 -8.06 -13.97
C CYS A 95 10.94 -8.88 -12.67
N VAL A 96 11.93 -9.70 -12.31
CA VAL A 96 11.92 -10.44 -11.04
C VAL A 96 11.97 -9.48 -9.85
N ALA A 97 12.81 -8.44 -9.91
CA ALA A 97 12.85 -7.41 -8.88
C ALA A 97 11.50 -6.68 -8.75
N PHE A 98 10.87 -6.33 -9.88
CA PHE A 98 9.53 -5.71 -9.86
C PHE A 98 8.52 -6.57 -9.11
N ALA A 99 8.45 -7.86 -9.44
CA ALA A 99 7.51 -8.77 -8.80
C ALA A 99 7.74 -8.89 -7.29
N TRP A 100 9.00 -8.90 -6.82
CA TRP A 100 9.29 -8.89 -5.38
C TRP A 100 8.89 -7.58 -4.70
N VAL A 101 9.13 -6.44 -5.34
CA VAL A 101 8.67 -5.13 -4.83
C VAL A 101 7.15 -5.10 -4.76
N SER A 102 6.44 -5.59 -5.79
CA SER A 102 4.98 -5.71 -5.79
C SER A 102 4.47 -6.64 -4.70
N LEU A 103 5.10 -7.81 -4.51
CA LEU A 103 4.73 -8.73 -3.43
C LEU A 103 4.87 -8.09 -2.04
N ASN A 104 5.95 -7.32 -1.84
CA ASN A 104 6.16 -6.58 -0.60
C ASN A 104 5.08 -5.50 -0.39
N ALA A 105 4.70 -4.78 -1.43
CA ALA A 105 3.63 -3.80 -1.37
C ALA A 105 2.26 -4.44 -1.05
N TRP A 106 1.90 -5.52 -1.73
CA TRP A 106 0.63 -6.22 -1.45
C TRP A 106 0.58 -6.82 -0.06
N PHE A 107 1.73 -7.29 0.46
CA PHE A 107 1.84 -7.71 1.85
C PHE A 107 1.52 -6.56 2.80
N TRP A 108 2.20 -5.41 2.67
CA TRP A 108 1.95 -4.26 3.55
C TRP A 108 0.54 -3.68 3.41
N SER A 109 -0.03 -3.69 2.21
CA SER A 109 -1.42 -3.33 1.96
C SER A 109 -2.39 -4.26 2.70
N THR A 110 -2.15 -5.58 2.65
CA THR A 110 -2.93 -6.57 3.39
C THR A 110 -2.84 -6.32 4.90
N VAL A 111 -1.63 -6.06 5.42
CA VAL A 111 -1.42 -5.77 6.85
C VAL A 111 -2.14 -4.48 7.25
N PHE A 112 -2.04 -3.41 6.46
CA PHE A 112 -2.68 -2.12 6.71
C PHE A 112 -4.21 -2.22 6.76
N HIS A 113 -4.83 -2.85 5.76
CA HIS A 113 -6.29 -3.03 5.75
C HIS A 113 -6.78 -4.01 6.82
N THR A 114 -5.92 -4.93 7.27
CA THR A 114 -6.22 -5.75 8.45
C THR A 114 -6.17 -4.92 9.72
N ARG A 115 -5.09 -4.15 9.92
CA ARG A 115 -4.85 -3.35 11.12
C ARG A 115 -4.19 -2.03 10.75
N ASP A 116 -4.99 -0.96 10.84
CA ASP A 116 -4.53 0.39 10.54
C ASP A 116 -3.80 1.01 11.74
N THR A 117 -2.50 1.24 11.58
CA THR A 117 -1.64 1.98 12.50
C THR A 117 -0.81 2.96 11.71
N ALA A 118 -0.25 3.98 12.37
CA ALA A 118 0.64 4.95 11.72
C ALA A 118 1.85 4.29 11.03
N LEU A 119 2.31 3.14 11.51
CA LEU A 119 3.41 2.40 10.87
C LEU A 119 2.94 1.66 9.61
N THR A 120 1.86 0.90 9.73
CA THR A 120 1.33 0.10 8.60
C THR A 120 0.81 0.99 7.47
N GLU A 121 0.23 2.14 7.80
CA GLU A 121 -0.18 3.17 6.82
C GLU A 121 1.02 3.70 6.03
N LYS A 122 2.10 4.06 6.72
CA LYS A 122 3.34 4.51 6.08
C LYS A 122 3.92 3.43 5.17
N LEU A 123 4.00 2.19 5.65
CA LEU A 123 4.59 1.10 4.88
C LEU A 123 3.76 0.74 3.65
N ASP A 124 2.43 0.76 3.73
CA ASP A 124 1.55 0.58 2.58
C ASP A 124 1.84 1.62 1.49
N TYR A 125 1.83 2.91 1.84
CA TYR A 125 2.08 3.98 0.87
C TYR A 125 3.51 4.00 0.34
N PHE A 126 4.52 3.77 1.18
CA PHE A 126 5.92 3.77 0.73
C PHE A 126 6.20 2.61 -0.22
N CYS A 127 5.65 1.43 0.06
CA CYS A 127 5.78 0.30 -0.84
C CYS A 127 4.98 0.49 -2.14
N ALA A 128 3.81 1.13 -2.09
CA ALA A 128 3.09 1.54 -3.30
C ALA A 128 3.93 2.50 -4.16
N SER A 129 4.56 3.52 -3.56
CA SER A 129 5.50 4.42 -4.25
C SER A 129 6.67 3.68 -4.88
N ALA A 130 7.22 2.66 -4.21
CA ALA A 130 8.27 1.83 -4.77
C ALA A 130 7.81 1.05 -6.02
N VAL A 131 6.59 0.48 -6.00
CA VAL A 131 6.01 -0.22 -7.16
C VAL A 131 5.81 0.72 -8.34
N VAL A 132 5.26 1.92 -8.11
CA VAL A 132 5.01 2.90 -9.18
C VAL A 132 6.32 3.36 -9.81
N LEU A 133 7.32 3.72 -9.00
CA LEU A 133 8.63 4.13 -9.53
C LEU A 133 9.37 2.99 -10.23
N HIS A 134 9.25 1.75 -9.75
CA HIS A 134 9.82 0.60 -10.45
C HIS A 134 9.13 0.34 -11.79
N SER A 135 7.83 0.64 -11.90
CA SER A 135 7.11 0.58 -13.19
C SER A 135 7.66 1.60 -14.19
N VAL A 136 7.94 2.84 -13.75
CA VAL A 136 8.63 3.85 -14.58
C VAL A 136 10.01 3.36 -14.99
N TYR A 137 10.77 2.77 -14.06
CA TYR A 137 12.08 2.18 -14.36
C TYR A 137 11.99 1.08 -15.42
N LEU A 138 10.97 0.21 -15.32
CA LEU A 138 10.74 -0.88 -16.26
C LEU A 138 10.43 -0.36 -17.67
N CYS A 139 9.66 0.73 -17.81
CA CYS A 139 9.41 1.39 -19.10
C CYS A 139 10.72 1.90 -19.73
N CYS A 140 11.60 2.50 -18.93
CA CYS A 140 12.90 2.98 -19.38
C CYS A 140 13.82 1.84 -19.82
N VAL A 141 13.91 0.76 -19.02
CA VAL A 141 14.69 -0.44 -19.37
C VAL A 141 14.17 -1.08 -20.66
N ARG A 142 12.84 -1.17 -20.82
CA ARG A 142 12.21 -1.73 -22.02
C ARG A 142 12.55 -0.94 -23.27
N THR A 143 12.57 0.39 -23.20
CA THR A 143 12.76 1.27 -24.37
C THR A 143 14.24 1.53 -24.69
N LEU A 144 15.09 1.69 -23.68
CA LEU A 144 16.47 2.16 -23.85
C LEU A 144 17.53 1.16 -23.35
N GLY A 145 17.13 0.11 -22.63
CA GLY A 145 18.04 -0.65 -21.79
C GLY A 145 19.11 -1.45 -22.51
N LEU A 146 18.80 -1.96 -23.71
CA LEU A 146 19.77 -2.66 -24.54
C LEU A 146 20.79 -1.72 -25.19
N GLN A 147 20.41 -0.47 -25.46
CA GLN A 147 21.22 0.49 -26.20
C GLN A 147 22.07 1.37 -25.30
N ARG A 148 21.61 1.67 -24.07
CA ARG A 148 22.23 2.66 -23.18
C ARG A 148 22.31 2.18 -21.71
N PRO A 149 23.11 1.15 -21.40
CA PRO A 149 23.16 0.56 -20.05
C PRO A 149 23.66 1.54 -18.96
N ALA A 150 24.57 2.45 -19.30
CA ALA A 150 25.02 3.50 -18.37
C ALA A 150 23.88 4.45 -17.98
N LEU A 151 23.07 4.89 -18.95
CA LEU A 151 21.92 5.77 -18.71
C LEU A 151 20.88 5.08 -17.83
N ILE A 152 20.61 3.79 -18.04
CA ILE A 152 19.71 3.01 -17.17
C ILE A 152 20.23 2.97 -15.73
N SER A 153 21.54 2.82 -15.54
CA SER A 153 22.14 2.74 -14.20
C SER A 153 22.03 4.07 -13.47
N VAL A 154 22.28 5.19 -14.16
CA VAL A 154 22.10 6.54 -13.63
C VAL A 154 20.62 6.79 -13.31
N PHE A 155 19.71 6.44 -14.22
CA PHE A 155 18.28 6.62 -14.02
C PHE A 155 17.75 5.80 -12.84
N ARG A 156 18.21 4.55 -12.67
CA ARG A 156 17.91 3.73 -11.49
C ARG A 156 18.36 4.42 -10.20
N ALA A 157 19.59 4.92 -10.16
CA ALA A 157 20.12 5.62 -8.98
C ALA A 157 19.30 6.88 -8.66
N PHE A 158 18.94 7.66 -9.69
CA PHE A 158 18.05 8.81 -9.54
C PHE A 158 16.70 8.42 -8.92
N LEU A 159 16.02 7.39 -9.45
CA LEU A 159 14.73 6.94 -8.92
C LEU A 159 14.81 6.44 -7.47
N LEU A 160 15.90 5.75 -7.11
CA LEU A 160 16.13 5.32 -5.73
C LEU A 160 16.36 6.51 -4.78
N LEU A 161 17.15 7.50 -5.21
CA LEU A 161 17.37 8.72 -4.44
C LEU A 161 16.07 9.52 -4.29
N PHE A 162 15.28 9.61 -5.37
CA PHE A 162 13.96 10.23 -5.34
C PHE A 162 13.03 9.53 -4.34
N LEU A 163 12.94 8.20 -4.39
CA LEU A 163 12.16 7.41 -3.44
C LEU A 163 12.62 7.63 -2.00
N ALA A 164 13.94 7.61 -1.75
CA ALA A 164 14.50 7.85 -0.43
C ALA A 164 14.18 9.25 0.09
N GLY A 165 14.29 10.28 -0.77
CA GLY A 165 13.91 11.65 -0.44
C GLY A 165 12.42 11.78 -0.15
N HIS A 166 11.57 11.15 -0.97
CA HIS A 166 10.12 11.13 -0.80
C HIS A 166 9.70 10.48 0.52
N ILE A 167 10.25 9.30 0.83
CA ILE A 167 10.03 8.60 2.11
C ILE A 167 10.53 9.44 3.28
N SER A 168 11.71 10.06 3.16
CA SER A 168 12.29 10.90 4.21
C SER A 168 11.42 12.11 4.50
N TYR A 169 10.93 12.80 3.46
CA TYR A 169 10.00 13.93 3.61
C TYR A 169 8.71 13.52 4.34
N LEU A 170 8.06 12.44 3.88
CA LEU A 170 6.81 11.96 4.47
C LEU A 170 6.99 11.37 5.88
N SER A 171 8.20 10.92 6.23
CA SER A 171 8.50 10.35 7.54
C SER A 171 8.92 11.39 8.57
N LEU A 172 9.75 12.36 8.17
CA LEU A 172 10.45 13.28 9.08
C LEU A 172 9.84 14.69 9.12
N VAL A 173 9.18 15.13 8.04
CA VAL A 173 8.63 16.49 7.95
C VAL A 173 7.13 16.47 8.23
N ARG A 174 6.36 15.89 7.30
CA ARG A 174 4.91 15.80 7.42
C ARG A 174 4.41 14.66 6.55
N PHE A 175 3.65 13.76 7.16
CA PHE A 175 2.93 12.75 6.40
C PHE A 175 1.70 13.37 5.75
N ASP A 176 1.84 13.76 4.48
CA ASP A 176 0.77 14.36 3.68
C ASP A 176 0.25 13.35 2.64
N TYR A 177 -0.95 12.82 2.92
CA TYR A 177 -1.61 11.86 2.04
C TYR A 177 -1.92 12.43 0.66
N GLY A 178 -2.34 13.69 0.57
CA GLY A 178 -2.69 14.34 -0.69
C GLY A 178 -1.47 14.47 -1.60
N TYR A 179 -0.33 14.90 -1.03
CA TYR A 179 0.94 14.91 -1.74
C TYR A 179 1.36 13.51 -2.22
N ASN A 180 1.30 12.49 -1.35
CA ASN A 180 1.64 11.12 -1.72
C ASN A 180 0.77 10.60 -2.87
N LEU A 181 -0.54 10.85 -2.81
CA LEU A 181 -1.49 10.46 -3.85
C LEU A 181 -1.18 11.14 -5.19
N VAL A 182 -0.95 12.46 -5.19
CA VAL A 182 -0.64 13.22 -6.41
C VAL A 182 0.68 12.74 -7.03
N ALA A 183 1.72 12.53 -6.21
CA ALA A 183 3.01 12.05 -6.68
C ALA A 183 2.90 10.67 -7.35
N ASN A 184 2.20 9.73 -6.71
CA ASN A 184 1.97 8.40 -7.26
C ASN A 184 1.08 8.41 -8.51
N ALA A 185 0.02 9.21 -8.51
CA ALA A 185 -0.87 9.33 -9.66
C ALA A 185 -0.14 9.92 -10.89
N ALA A 186 0.73 10.92 -10.68
CA ALA A 186 1.54 11.49 -11.74
C ALA A 186 2.54 10.47 -12.31
N ALA A 187 3.28 9.76 -11.47
CA ALA A 187 4.23 8.73 -11.91
C ALA A 187 3.52 7.52 -12.54
N GLY A 188 2.34 7.14 -12.05
CA GLY A 188 1.50 6.10 -12.65
C GLY A 188 0.98 6.50 -14.03
N THR A 189 0.52 7.74 -14.18
CA THR A 189 0.08 8.28 -15.48
C THR A 189 1.23 8.32 -16.48
N LEU A 190 2.42 8.76 -16.05
CA LEU A 190 3.64 8.69 -16.86
C LEU A 190 3.94 7.26 -17.31
N THR A 191 3.84 6.29 -16.40
CA THR A 191 4.05 4.87 -16.71
C THR A 191 3.07 4.40 -17.79
N VAL A 192 1.77 4.66 -17.63
CA VAL A 192 0.76 4.26 -18.61
C VAL A 192 1.00 4.91 -19.96
N ALA A 193 1.27 6.22 -19.99
CA ALA A 193 1.52 6.97 -21.21
C ALA A 193 2.80 6.53 -21.94
N TRP A 194 3.84 6.12 -21.22
CA TRP A 194 5.07 5.61 -21.83
C TRP A 194 4.96 4.13 -22.23
N TRP A 195 4.10 3.37 -21.56
CA TRP A 195 3.94 1.94 -21.86
C TRP A 195 3.15 1.67 -23.14
N LEU A 196 2.16 2.53 -23.43
CA LEU A 196 1.37 2.50 -24.66
C LEU A 196 2.19 2.99 -25.86
#